data_AF-A0A0A1H8J3-F1
#
_entry.id   AF-A0A0A1H8J3-F1
#
_cell.length_a   1.000
_cell.length_b   1.000
_cell.length_c   1.000
_cell.angle_alpha   90.00
_cell.angle_beta   90.00
_cell.angle_gamma   90.00
#
_symmetry.space_group_name_H-M   'P 1'
#
loop_
_entity.id
_entity.type
_entity.pdbx_description
1 polymer ?
#
loop_
_entity_poly.entity_id
_entity_poly.type
_entity_poly.pdbx_seq_one_letter_code
_entity_poly.pdbx_strand_id
1 'polypeptide(L)'
;MRTLLFCTSHVRNEQSWISRYRRWIDYYAGGPIQYSRMLLLDDASPFTPDRSEIETVSSEDIAGRGDGASHLLVRFPKHLGRQSMSAYPGWWRSFFFSLDVARAMNLQKIVHVESDAFVLSTRLADFLNDVRSGWHTLWLPKYGMPETAVQVICEDQLCRFAQFQRDSTNQINQTIAEHILPFTHVHKEFTGDRYSEFKRNRWIFRSRKFDFLPIFQKDFFWKPIPPHADFATQVVPRQSVVFRSAP
;
A
#
# COMPACT_ATOMS: atom_id res chain seq x y z
N MET A 1 -13.32 15.85 1.35
CA MET A 1 -12.00 16.24 1.90
C MET A 1 -10.98 16.09 0.78
N ARG A 2 -9.95 16.95 0.72
CA ARG A 2 -8.90 16.76 -0.28
C ARG A 2 -7.99 15.61 0.15
N THR A 3 -7.93 14.56 -0.65
CA THR A 3 -7.32 13.29 -0.24
C THR A 3 -6.16 12.91 -1.17
N LEU A 4 -5.05 12.52 -0.56
CA LEU A 4 -3.95 11.81 -1.20
C LEU A 4 -4.23 10.31 -1.12
N LEU A 5 -4.37 9.62 -2.24
CA LEU A 5 -4.28 8.16 -2.31
C LEU A 5 -2.89 7.80 -2.82
N PHE A 6 -2.17 6.90 -2.15
CA PHE A 6 -0.87 6.49 -2.65
C PHE A 6 -0.55 5.03 -2.36
N CYS A 7 0.33 4.50 -3.20
CA CYS A 7 0.99 3.22 -3.00
C CYS A 7 2.51 3.38 -3.16
N THR A 8 3.27 2.38 -2.72
CA THR A 8 4.71 2.31 -2.95
C THR A 8 5.13 0.94 -3.46
N SER A 9 6.15 0.91 -4.30
CA SER A 9 6.73 -0.31 -4.85
C SER A 9 8.13 -0.07 -5.43
N HIS A 10 8.80 -1.18 -5.71
CA HIS A 10 9.99 -1.24 -6.54
C HIS A 10 9.76 -2.26 -7.67
N VAL A 11 9.84 -1.78 -8.90
CA VAL A 11 9.44 -2.43 -10.14
C VAL A 11 10.68 -2.74 -10.98
N ARG A 12 11.04 -4.02 -11.05
CA ARG A 12 12.29 -4.45 -11.70
C ARG A 12 12.23 -4.47 -13.22
N ASN A 13 11.03 -4.64 -13.78
CA ASN A 13 10.78 -4.83 -15.20
C ASN A 13 9.29 -4.56 -15.51
N GLU A 14 8.97 -4.57 -16.80
CA GLU A 14 7.62 -4.37 -17.32
C GLU A 14 6.59 -5.34 -16.72
N GLN A 15 6.94 -6.63 -16.56
CA GLN A 15 6.02 -7.58 -15.95
C GLN A 15 5.67 -7.19 -14.50
N SER A 16 6.66 -6.69 -13.74
CA SER A 16 6.44 -6.19 -12.38
C SER A 16 5.58 -4.92 -12.39
N TRP A 17 5.76 -4.05 -13.39
CA TRP A 17 4.95 -2.84 -13.59
C TRP A 17 3.49 -3.20 -13.80
N ILE A 18 3.23 -4.09 -14.77
CA ILE A 18 1.89 -4.60 -15.11
C ILE A 18 1.23 -5.18 -13.86
N SER A 19 1.95 -6.06 -13.16
CA SER A 19 1.38 -6.82 -12.04
C SER A 19 1.13 -6.02 -10.76
N ARG A 20 1.79 -4.87 -10.60
CA ARG A 20 1.72 -4.02 -9.41
C ARG A 20 1.06 -2.69 -9.73
N TYR A 21 1.85 -1.73 -10.20
CA TYR A 21 1.40 -0.37 -10.40
C TYR A 21 0.30 -0.24 -11.45
N ARG A 22 0.42 -0.86 -12.62
CA ARG A 22 -0.62 -0.75 -13.64
C ARG A 22 -1.93 -1.36 -13.16
N ARG A 23 -1.88 -2.60 -12.65
CA ARG A 23 -3.04 -3.26 -12.04
C ARG A 23 -3.69 -2.42 -10.94
N TRP A 24 -2.88 -1.78 -10.10
CA TRP A 24 -3.37 -0.96 -9.00
C TRP A 24 -4.01 0.34 -9.52
N ILE A 25 -3.42 0.98 -10.54
CA ILE A 25 -4.02 2.12 -11.25
C ILE A 25 -5.35 1.69 -11.85
N ASP A 26 -5.40 0.62 -12.63
CA ASP A 26 -6.61 0.15 -13.29
C ASP A 26 -7.74 -0.14 -12.27
N TYR A 27 -7.39 -0.53 -11.04
CA TYR A 27 -8.36 -0.78 -9.97
C TYR A 27 -8.87 0.49 -9.27
N TYR A 28 -7.99 1.46 -9.02
CA TYR A 28 -8.33 2.66 -8.24
C TYR A 28 -8.61 3.90 -9.12
N ALA A 29 -8.25 3.89 -10.40
CA ALA A 29 -8.65 4.91 -11.37
C ALA A 29 -10.16 4.80 -11.63
N GLY A 30 -10.94 5.72 -11.06
CA GLY A 30 -12.40 5.61 -11.03
C GLY A 30 -12.91 4.51 -10.08
N GLY A 31 -12.05 4.01 -9.19
CA GLY A 31 -12.36 2.94 -8.24
C GLY A 31 -13.06 3.41 -6.97
N PRO A 32 -13.05 2.58 -5.91
CA PRO A 32 -13.91 2.78 -4.75
C PRO A 32 -13.45 3.85 -3.75
N ILE A 33 -12.21 4.32 -3.86
CA ILE A 33 -11.65 5.34 -2.96
C ILE A 33 -11.67 6.69 -3.67
N GLN A 34 -12.27 7.69 -3.03
CA GLN A 34 -12.29 9.06 -3.52
C GLN A 34 -10.97 9.77 -3.20
N TYR A 35 -10.34 10.37 -4.21
CA TYR A 35 -9.10 11.11 -4.04
C TYR A 35 -9.04 12.37 -4.90
N SER A 36 -8.22 13.32 -4.45
CA SER A 36 -7.83 14.50 -5.23
C SER A 36 -6.51 14.26 -5.97
N ARG A 37 -5.62 13.46 -5.38
CA ARG A 37 -4.33 13.08 -5.97
C ARG A 37 -4.07 11.60 -5.74
N MET A 38 -3.56 10.93 -6.77
CA MET A 38 -3.05 9.57 -6.72
C MET A 38 -1.56 9.58 -7.01
N LEU A 39 -0.75 9.04 -6.10
CA LEU A 39 0.70 8.95 -6.29
C LEU A 39 1.17 7.50 -6.23
N LEU A 40 2.05 7.15 -7.15
CA LEU A 40 2.82 5.91 -7.10
C LEU A 40 4.24 6.30 -6.69
N LEU A 41 4.60 6.01 -5.43
CA LEU A 41 5.89 6.38 -4.86
C LEU A 41 6.92 5.29 -5.14
N ASP A 42 7.74 5.55 -6.15
CA ASP A 42 8.70 4.62 -6.72
C ASP A 42 10.06 4.66 -6.04
N ASP A 43 10.44 3.55 -5.41
CA ASP A 43 11.74 3.38 -4.75
C ASP A 43 12.86 3.10 -5.77
N ALA A 44 13.06 4.05 -6.67
CA ALA A 44 14.06 4.07 -7.74
C ALA A 44 14.07 2.77 -8.57
N SER A 45 12.94 2.46 -9.19
CA SER A 45 12.82 1.30 -10.08
C SER A 45 13.74 1.41 -11.28
N PRO A 46 14.40 0.32 -11.72
CA PRO A 46 15.15 0.33 -12.97
C PRO A 46 14.23 0.44 -14.20
N PHE A 47 12.99 -0.06 -14.10
CA PHE A 47 12.00 0.07 -15.15
C PHE A 47 11.24 1.40 -15.02
N THR A 48 10.99 2.05 -16.16
CA THR A 48 10.17 3.26 -16.25
C THR A 48 9.13 3.03 -17.35
N PRO A 49 7.83 3.23 -17.08
CA PRO A 49 6.80 3.16 -18.11
C PRO A 49 6.94 4.33 -19.11
N ASP A 50 6.22 4.24 -20.23
CA ASP A 50 6.14 5.36 -21.18
C ASP A 50 5.44 6.57 -20.53
N ARG A 51 5.83 7.78 -20.93
CA ARG A 51 5.17 9.02 -20.48
C ARG A 51 3.72 9.11 -20.96
N SER A 52 3.36 8.44 -22.04
CA SER A 52 1.97 8.34 -22.51
C SER A 52 1.10 7.49 -21.58
N GLU A 53 1.71 6.61 -20.77
CA GLU A 53 1.00 5.78 -19.80
C GLU A 53 0.79 6.51 -18.47
N ILE A 54 1.83 7.17 -17.97
CA ILE A 54 1.73 7.97 -16.75
C ILE A 54 2.79 9.07 -16.71
N GLU A 55 2.39 10.26 -16.26
CA GLU A 55 3.35 11.34 -16.03
C GLU A 55 4.30 10.95 -14.88
N THR A 56 5.59 11.02 -15.17
CA THR A 56 6.67 10.70 -14.23
C THR A 56 7.35 11.98 -13.77
N VAL A 57 7.50 12.13 -12.45
CA VAL A 57 8.06 13.32 -11.80
C VAL A 57 9.12 12.92 -10.78
N SER A 58 10.17 13.72 -10.62
CA SER A 58 11.13 13.56 -9.53
C SER A 58 10.47 13.82 -8.17
N SER A 59 10.89 13.11 -7.12
CA SER A 59 10.49 13.42 -5.75
C SER A 59 10.84 14.85 -5.32
N GLU A 60 11.83 15.48 -5.95
CA GLU A 60 12.25 16.85 -5.65
C GLU A 60 11.32 17.90 -6.28
N ASP A 61 10.64 17.56 -7.38
CA ASP A 61 9.83 18.51 -8.16
C ASP A 61 8.33 18.46 -7.80
N ILE A 62 7.88 17.43 -7.09
CA ILE A 62 6.45 17.19 -6.86
C ILE A 62 5.75 18.34 -6.12
N ALA A 63 6.46 19.02 -5.21
CA ALA A 63 5.90 20.13 -4.45
C ALA A 63 5.56 21.34 -5.33
N GLY A 64 6.26 21.50 -6.46
CA GLY A 64 5.97 22.54 -7.46
C GLY A 64 4.89 22.13 -8.47
N ARG A 65 4.45 20.86 -8.45
CA ARG A 65 3.33 20.41 -9.27
C ARG A 65 2.04 20.87 -8.60
N GLY A 66 1.45 21.90 -9.17
CA GLY A 66 0.12 22.39 -8.78
C GLY A 66 -0.97 21.37 -9.08
N ASP A 67 -2.20 21.86 -9.26
CA ASP A 67 -3.37 20.98 -9.29
C ASP A 67 -3.59 20.19 -10.62
N GLY A 68 -2.54 19.95 -11.40
CA GLY A 68 -2.56 19.31 -12.72
C GLY A 68 -2.95 17.83 -12.75
N ALA A 69 -2.08 16.96 -13.28
CA ALA A 69 -2.37 15.54 -13.43
C ALA A 69 -2.81 14.89 -12.10
N SER A 70 -3.92 14.17 -12.14
CA SER A 70 -4.48 13.49 -10.96
C SER A 70 -3.68 12.26 -10.55
N HIS A 71 -2.95 11.65 -11.49
CA HIS A 71 -2.18 10.42 -11.29
C HIS A 71 -0.71 10.67 -11.68
N LEU A 72 0.21 10.42 -10.77
CA LEU A 72 1.64 10.66 -10.99
C LEU A 72 2.49 9.49 -10.49
N LEU A 73 3.50 9.12 -11.28
CA LEU A 73 4.61 8.28 -10.83
C LEU A 73 5.69 9.20 -10.26
N VAL A 74 5.91 9.17 -8.95
CA VAL A 74 6.93 9.98 -8.28
C VAL A 74 8.14 9.12 -7.98
N ARG A 75 9.30 9.49 -8.54
CA ARG A 75 10.52 8.69 -8.47
C ARG A 75 11.55 9.28 -7.53
N PHE A 76 12.03 8.45 -6.62
CA PHE A 76 13.21 8.77 -5.84
C PHE A 76 14.49 8.51 -6.63
N PRO A 77 15.58 9.25 -6.37
CA PRO A 77 16.84 9.10 -7.11
C PRO A 77 17.62 7.84 -6.72
N LYS A 78 17.37 7.28 -5.52
CA LYS A 78 18.14 6.15 -4.97
C LYS A 78 17.23 5.05 -4.44
N HIS A 79 17.56 3.81 -4.78
CA HIS A 79 16.90 2.64 -4.21
C HIS A 79 17.39 2.41 -2.78
N LEU A 80 16.47 2.42 -1.81
CA LEU A 80 16.78 2.07 -0.42
C LEU A 80 16.36 0.64 -0.09
N GLY A 81 15.25 0.19 -0.67
CA GLY A 81 14.77 -1.18 -0.61
C GLY A 81 14.43 -1.65 0.81
N ARG A 82 14.35 -2.98 0.92
CA ARG A 82 14.20 -3.72 2.16
C ARG A 82 15.49 -4.44 2.48
N GLN A 83 16.04 -4.17 3.66
CA GLN A 83 17.30 -4.72 4.14
C GLN A 83 17.08 -5.96 5.03
N SER A 84 15.97 -6.01 5.77
CA SER A 84 15.60 -7.16 6.60
C SER A 84 14.09 -7.25 6.80
N MET A 85 13.62 -8.18 7.63
CA MET A 85 12.20 -8.25 7.98
C MET A 85 11.69 -6.99 8.66
N SER A 86 12.49 -6.37 9.54
CA SER A 86 12.16 -5.15 10.27
C SER A 86 12.73 -3.87 9.64
N ALA A 87 13.73 -3.98 8.76
CA ALA A 87 14.38 -2.84 8.11
C ALA A 87 13.93 -2.69 6.65
N TYR A 88 13.08 -1.69 6.39
CA TYR A 88 12.57 -1.35 5.05
C TYR A 88 12.63 0.17 4.82
N PRO A 89 13.84 0.75 4.72
CA PRO A 89 14.02 2.19 4.57
C PRO A 89 13.35 2.77 3.32
N GLY A 90 13.21 2.00 2.24
CA GLY A 90 12.47 2.45 1.04
C GLY A 90 11.00 2.72 1.33
N TRP A 91 10.34 1.82 2.07
CA TRP A 91 8.94 2.00 2.46
C TRP A 91 8.78 3.17 3.44
N TRP A 92 9.65 3.29 4.45
CA TRP A 92 9.62 4.42 5.39
C TRP A 92 9.79 5.76 4.68
N ARG A 93 10.73 5.86 3.72
CA ARG A 93 10.89 7.09 2.93
C ARG A 93 9.63 7.44 2.17
N SER A 94 9.04 6.49 1.42
CA SER A 94 7.79 6.72 0.69
C SER A 94 6.66 7.13 1.64
N PHE A 95 6.55 6.43 2.78
CA PHE A 95 5.51 6.69 3.77
C PHE A 95 5.61 8.11 4.33
N PHE A 96 6.79 8.55 4.78
CA PHE A 96 6.98 9.90 5.28
C PHE A 96 6.89 10.97 4.20
N PHE A 97 7.37 10.67 2.99
CA PHE A 97 7.26 11.59 1.87
C PHE A 97 5.80 11.91 1.50
N SER A 98 4.87 10.98 1.74
CA SER A 98 3.43 11.25 1.56
C SER A 98 2.94 12.43 2.42
N LEU A 99 3.51 12.63 3.61
CA LEU A 99 3.19 13.76 4.48
C LEU A 99 3.69 15.09 3.91
N ASP A 100 4.89 15.09 3.34
CA ASP A 100 5.46 16.28 2.70
C ASP A 100 4.61 16.70 1.50
N VAL A 101 4.18 15.73 0.68
CA VAL A 101 3.28 16.01 -0.45
C VAL A 101 1.91 16.47 0.03
N ALA A 102 1.33 15.83 1.04
CA ALA A 102 0.04 16.24 1.58
C ALA A 102 0.08 17.69 2.07
N ARG A 103 1.15 18.10 2.75
CA ARG A 103 1.34 19.49 3.19
C ARG A 103 1.54 20.45 2.02
N ALA A 104 2.44 20.14 1.09
CA ALA A 104 2.73 20.99 -0.05
C ALA A 104 1.48 21.25 -0.92
N MET A 105 0.61 20.25 -1.02
CA MET A 105 -0.61 20.32 -1.82
C MET A 105 -1.87 20.69 -1.01
N ASN A 106 -1.77 21.02 0.29
CA ASN A 106 -2.93 21.29 1.16
C ASN A 106 -3.99 20.17 1.13
N LEU A 107 -3.54 18.92 1.24
CA LEU A 107 -4.38 17.73 1.35
C LEU A 107 -4.63 17.42 2.83
N GLN A 108 -5.87 17.05 3.14
CA GLN A 108 -6.38 16.89 4.51
C GLN A 108 -6.46 15.42 4.94
N LYS A 109 -6.28 14.50 4.00
CA LYS A 109 -6.36 13.07 4.26
C LYS A 109 -5.32 12.34 3.43
N ILE A 110 -4.63 11.40 4.05
CA ILE A 110 -3.71 10.47 3.38
C ILE A 110 -4.31 9.08 3.47
N VAL A 111 -4.51 8.42 2.34
CA VAL A 111 -4.93 7.02 2.24
C VAL A 111 -3.76 6.25 1.63
N HIS A 112 -3.17 5.37 2.42
CA HIS A 112 -2.15 4.44 1.96
C HIS A 112 -2.82 3.11 1.63
N VAL A 113 -2.63 2.63 0.40
CA VAL A 113 -2.95 1.26 0.01
C VAL A 113 -1.73 0.69 -0.71
N GLU A 114 -1.10 -0.35 -0.16
CA GLU A 114 0.09 -0.94 -0.76
C GLU A 114 -0.18 -1.44 -2.20
N SER A 115 0.86 -1.48 -3.05
CA SER A 115 0.74 -1.83 -4.48
C SER A 115 0.20 -3.25 -4.75
N ASP A 116 0.08 -4.09 -3.73
CA ASP A 116 -0.54 -5.42 -3.76
C ASP A 116 -1.71 -5.55 -2.77
N ALA A 117 -2.30 -4.44 -2.33
CA ALA A 117 -3.47 -4.39 -1.45
C ALA A 117 -4.71 -3.84 -2.15
N PHE A 118 -5.87 -4.43 -1.84
CA PHE A 118 -7.14 -4.12 -2.50
C PHE A 118 -8.29 -4.00 -1.49
N VAL A 119 -9.06 -2.92 -1.60
CA VAL A 119 -10.34 -2.69 -0.93
C VAL A 119 -11.44 -3.30 -1.76
N LEU A 120 -12.23 -4.20 -1.18
CA LEU A 120 -13.10 -5.12 -1.92
C LEU A 120 -14.59 -4.93 -1.66
N SER A 121 -14.98 -4.21 -0.60
CA SER A 121 -16.38 -4.00 -0.24
C SER A 121 -16.75 -2.52 -0.17
N THR A 122 -18.01 -2.23 -0.48
CA THR A 122 -18.62 -0.90 -0.32
C THR A 122 -18.50 -0.40 1.12
N ARG A 123 -18.80 -1.26 2.10
CA ARG A 123 -18.71 -0.88 3.52
C ARG A 123 -17.32 -0.38 3.93
N LEU A 124 -16.24 -1.02 3.45
CA LEU A 124 -14.90 -0.54 3.73
C LEU A 124 -14.58 0.72 2.93
N ALA A 125 -14.97 0.78 1.65
CA ALA A 125 -14.78 1.96 0.82
C ALA A 125 -15.45 3.21 1.43
N ASP A 126 -16.71 3.10 1.83
CA ASP A 126 -17.48 4.16 2.49
C ASP A 126 -16.77 4.62 3.75
N PHE A 127 -16.32 3.70 4.60
CA PHE A 127 -15.54 4.05 5.78
C PHE A 127 -14.28 4.86 5.45
N LEU A 128 -13.47 4.41 4.48
CA LEU A 128 -12.23 5.12 4.08
C LEU A 128 -12.53 6.51 3.51
N ASN A 129 -13.62 6.64 2.76
CA ASN A 129 -14.07 7.89 2.15
C ASN A 129 -14.61 8.87 3.21
N ASP A 130 -15.38 8.37 4.17
CA ASP A 130 -16.15 9.20 5.10
C ASP A 130 -15.41 9.57 6.38
N VAL A 131 -14.44 8.78 6.83
CA VAL A 131 -13.70 9.07 8.08
C VAL A 131 -13.01 10.44 8.02
N ARG A 132 -13.13 11.26 9.07
CA ARG A 132 -12.65 12.66 9.04
C ARG A 132 -11.62 13.02 10.11
N SER A 133 -11.38 12.14 11.06
CA SER A 133 -10.44 12.34 12.16
C SER A 133 -9.81 11.00 12.50
N GLY A 134 -8.55 11.03 12.94
CA GLY A 134 -7.82 9.85 13.39
C GLY A 134 -6.88 9.24 12.36
N TRP A 135 -6.08 8.30 12.85
CA TRP A 135 -5.18 7.42 12.11
C TRP A 135 -5.70 6.00 12.29
N HIS A 136 -6.20 5.45 11.18
CA HIS A 136 -6.93 4.20 11.10
C HIS A 136 -6.15 3.16 10.31
N THR A 137 -6.28 1.92 10.73
CA THR A 137 -5.79 0.74 10.04
C THR A 137 -6.73 -0.43 10.30
N LEU A 138 -6.57 -1.51 9.56
CA LEU A 138 -7.37 -2.72 9.68
C LEU A 138 -6.67 -3.73 10.58
N TRP A 139 -7.38 -4.76 11.02
CA TRP A 139 -6.82 -5.86 11.80
C TRP A 139 -6.54 -7.07 10.92
N LEU A 140 -5.43 -7.77 11.19
CA LEU A 140 -5.15 -9.09 10.62
C LEU A 140 -5.49 -10.19 11.63
N PRO A 141 -6.63 -10.88 11.49
CA PRO A 141 -7.03 -11.91 12.44
C PRO A 141 -6.01 -13.04 12.56
N LYS A 142 -5.38 -13.46 11.46
CA LYS A 142 -4.39 -14.54 11.47
C LYS A 142 -3.12 -14.19 12.24
N TYR A 143 -2.67 -12.95 12.15
CA TYR A 143 -1.40 -12.51 12.70
C TYR A 143 -1.54 -11.84 14.07
N GLY A 144 -2.76 -11.47 14.45
CA GLY A 144 -3.02 -10.79 15.72
C GLY A 144 -2.37 -9.41 15.78
N MET A 145 -2.33 -8.69 14.66
CA MET A 145 -1.66 -7.39 14.54
C MET A 145 -2.40 -6.44 13.57
N PRO A 146 -2.13 -5.13 13.62
CA PRO A 146 -2.63 -4.17 12.63
C PRO A 146 -2.14 -4.46 11.20
N GLU A 147 -2.89 -4.05 10.17
CA GLU A 147 -2.54 -4.19 8.74
C GLU A 147 -2.08 -2.86 8.15
N THR A 148 -0.77 -2.68 8.05
CA THR A 148 -0.16 -1.46 7.53
C THR A 148 -0.33 -1.26 6.01
N ALA A 149 -0.72 -2.30 5.28
CA ALA A 149 -0.96 -2.21 3.85
C ALA A 149 -2.22 -1.40 3.49
N VAL A 150 -3.14 -1.14 4.43
CA VAL A 150 -4.28 -0.24 4.25
C VAL A 150 -4.40 0.69 5.46
N GLN A 151 -4.22 1.99 5.26
CA GLN A 151 -4.29 2.99 6.33
C GLN A 151 -4.92 4.29 5.86
N VAL A 152 -5.58 5.00 6.78
CA VAL A 152 -6.07 6.37 6.57
C VAL A 152 -5.58 7.26 7.69
N ILE A 153 -5.00 8.40 7.33
CA ILE A 153 -4.49 9.41 8.26
C ILE A 153 -5.22 10.71 7.95
N CYS A 154 -6.04 11.17 8.89
CA CYS A 154 -6.78 12.41 8.76
C CYS A 154 -5.95 13.62 9.22
N GLU A 155 -6.44 14.82 8.88
CA GLU A 155 -5.77 16.11 9.08
C GLU A 155 -5.27 16.31 10.51
N ASP A 156 -6.10 15.95 11.48
CA ASP A 156 -5.83 16.04 12.92
C ASP A 156 -4.65 15.16 13.38
N GLN A 157 -4.25 14.16 12.59
CA GLN A 157 -3.12 13.29 12.88
C GLN A 157 -1.85 13.62 12.09
N LEU A 158 -1.87 14.55 11.13
CA LEU A 158 -0.67 14.89 10.34
C LEU A 158 0.46 15.50 11.18
N CYS A 159 0.12 16.22 12.25
CA CYS A 159 1.12 16.71 13.21
C CYS A 159 1.78 15.54 13.96
N ARG A 160 0.96 14.59 14.46
CA ARG A 160 1.45 13.39 15.14
C ARG A 160 2.30 12.51 14.22
N PHE A 161 1.92 12.42 12.95
CA PHE A 161 2.70 11.71 11.93
C PHE A 161 4.10 12.34 11.76
N ALA A 162 4.20 13.67 11.70
CA ALA A 162 5.48 14.39 11.64
C ALA A 162 6.32 14.21 12.91
N GLN A 163 5.68 14.24 14.08
CA GLN A 163 6.35 14.01 15.36
C GLN A 163 6.94 12.60 15.41
N PHE A 164 6.16 11.59 15.00
CA PHE A 164 6.63 10.21 14.93
C PHE A 164 7.87 10.09 14.03
N GLN A 165 7.88 10.71 12.84
CA GLN A 165 9.04 10.69 11.95
C GLN A 165 10.33 11.25 12.61
N ARG A 166 10.19 12.31 13.42
CA ARG A 166 11.32 13.03 14.03
C ARG A 166 11.78 12.44 15.36
N ASP A 167 10.96 11.58 15.96
CA ASP A 167 11.27 10.96 17.24
C ASP A 167 12.41 9.96 17.08
N SER A 168 13.61 10.31 17.53
CA SER A 168 14.78 9.42 17.47
C SER A 168 14.67 8.18 18.36
N THR A 169 13.68 8.13 19.26
CA THR A 169 13.42 6.98 20.12
C THR A 169 12.48 5.96 19.47
N ASN A 170 11.88 6.31 18.32
CA ASN A 170 11.10 5.36 17.56
C ASN A 170 11.99 4.19 17.11
N GLN A 171 11.42 2.99 17.06
CA GLN A 171 12.16 1.78 16.70
C GLN A 171 12.14 1.55 15.18
N ILE A 172 12.18 2.63 14.38
CA ILE A 172 12.18 2.54 12.92
C ILE A 172 13.36 1.71 12.45
N ASN A 173 13.10 0.78 11.53
CA ASN A 173 14.04 -0.23 11.04
C ASN A 173 14.58 -1.21 12.09
N GLN A 174 14.11 -1.14 13.34
CA GLN A 174 14.45 -2.08 14.41
C GLN A 174 13.32 -3.10 14.62
N THR A 175 12.06 -2.67 14.44
CA THR A 175 10.86 -3.52 14.52
C THR A 175 9.91 -3.28 13.34
N ILE A 176 8.85 -4.08 13.25
CA ILE A 176 7.82 -3.95 12.20
C ILE A 176 6.89 -2.77 12.48
N ALA A 177 6.31 -2.19 11.44
CA ALA A 177 5.57 -0.93 11.47
C ALA A 177 4.25 -1.11 12.21
N GLU A 178 3.67 -2.30 12.09
CA GLU A 178 2.50 -2.80 12.80
C GLU A 178 2.62 -2.63 14.33
N HIS A 179 3.84 -2.60 14.88
CA HIS A 179 4.08 -2.47 16.32
C HIS A 179 4.37 -1.05 16.81
N ILE A 180 4.69 -0.11 15.91
CA ILE A 180 5.20 1.21 16.30
C ILE A 180 4.43 2.38 15.73
N LEU A 181 3.66 2.18 14.65
CA LEU A 181 2.86 3.25 14.11
C LEU A 181 1.80 3.68 15.12
N PRO A 182 1.64 4.99 15.37
CA PRO A 182 0.81 5.50 16.45
C PRO A 182 -0.67 5.57 16.02
N PHE A 183 -1.25 4.42 15.68
CA PHE A 183 -2.66 4.29 15.32
C PHE A 183 -3.56 4.79 16.45
N THR A 184 -4.57 5.58 16.08
CA THR A 184 -5.67 5.93 17.00
C THR A 184 -6.73 4.85 17.03
N HIS A 185 -6.92 4.13 15.92
CA HIS A 185 -7.95 3.12 15.77
C HIS A 185 -7.45 1.95 14.93
N VAL A 186 -7.75 0.73 15.38
CA VAL A 186 -7.46 -0.52 14.68
C VAL A 186 -8.77 -1.29 14.54
N HIS A 187 -9.29 -1.38 13.31
CA HIS A 187 -10.63 -1.87 13.03
C HIS A 187 -10.64 -3.40 12.86
N LYS A 188 -11.36 -4.08 13.75
CA LYS A 188 -11.48 -5.56 13.78
C LYS A 188 -12.74 -6.08 13.10
N GLU A 189 -13.66 -5.17 12.78
CA GLU A 189 -14.96 -5.44 12.15
C GLU A 189 -14.86 -5.67 10.64
N PHE A 190 -13.75 -5.29 9.99
CA PHE A 190 -13.52 -5.56 8.57
C PHE A 190 -12.85 -6.92 8.39
N THR A 191 -13.42 -7.74 7.50
CA THR A 191 -12.87 -9.05 7.18
C THR A 191 -11.80 -8.93 6.11
N GLY A 192 -10.59 -9.38 6.38
CA GLY A 192 -9.53 -9.42 5.37
C GLY A 192 -8.25 -9.96 5.95
N ASP A 193 -7.30 -10.29 5.07
CA ASP A 193 -6.01 -10.84 5.47
C ASP A 193 -4.99 -10.84 4.32
N ARG A 194 -3.76 -11.27 4.62
CA ARG A 194 -2.66 -11.55 3.68
C ARG A 194 -2.88 -12.90 3.01
N TYR A 195 -3.83 -12.98 2.08
CA TYR A 195 -4.29 -14.25 1.49
C TYR A 195 -3.21 -15.06 0.76
N SER A 196 -2.17 -14.39 0.28
CA SER A 196 -1.07 -15.03 -0.44
C SER A 196 0.00 -15.64 0.50
N GLU A 197 0.15 -15.09 1.70
CA GLU A 197 1.05 -15.64 2.73
C GLU A 197 0.49 -16.88 3.42
N PHE A 198 -0.79 -17.18 3.22
CA PHE A 198 -1.47 -18.28 3.89
C PHE A 198 -0.82 -19.65 3.73
N LYS A 199 0.01 -19.84 2.70
CA LYS A 199 0.78 -21.07 2.49
C LYS A 199 2.30 -20.88 2.41
N ARG A 200 2.85 -19.72 2.82
CA ARG A 200 4.30 -19.55 3.06
C ARG A 200 4.81 -20.32 4.30
N ASN A 201 3.90 -20.74 5.19
CA ASN A 201 4.18 -21.72 6.25
C ASN A 201 4.22 -23.16 5.70
N ARG A 202 5.18 -23.46 4.82
CA ARG A 202 5.58 -24.86 4.53
C ARG A 202 6.36 -25.36 5.74
N TRP A 203 5.70 -26.09 6.65
CA TRP A 203 6.28 -26.57 7.92
C TRP A 203 7.50 -27.51 7.75
N ILE A 204 7.83 -27.95 6.53
CA ILE A 204 9.00 -28.84 6.26
C ILE A 204 9.72 -28.61 4.92
N PHE A 205 9.26 -27.69 4.05
CA PHE A 205 9.82 -27.50 2.69
C PHE A 205 10.07 -26.03 2.36
N ARG A 206 10.91 -25.36 3.18
CA ARG A 206 11.33 -23.96 2.98
C ARG A 206 12.40 -23.77 1.89
N SER A 207 12.96 -24.85 1.35
CA SER A 207 14.05 -24.77 0.36
C SER A 207 13.52 -24.55 -1.06
N ARG A 208 14.07 -23.55 -1.76
CA ARG A 208 13.88 -23.30 -3.20
C ARG A 208 14.22 -24.51 -4.08
N LYS A 209 14.97 -25.48 -3.54
CA LYS A 209 15.33 -26.71 -4.25
C LYS A 209 14.13 -27.58 -4.62
N PHE A 210 12.94 -27.35 -4.06
CA PHE A 210 11.77 -28.17 -4.35
C PHE A 210 10.78 -27.51 -5.33
N ASP A 211 11.04 -26.28 -5.78
CA ASP A 211 10.11 -25.53 -6.65
C ASP A 211 10.04 -26.10 -8.09
N PHE A 212 10.93 -27.04 -8.45
CA PHE A 212 10.88 -27.74 -9.74
C PHE A 212 9.87 -28.90 -9.78
N LEU A 213 9.34 -29.36 -8.63
CA LEU A 213 8.39 -30.49 -8.65
C LEU A 213 7.00 -30.01 -9.13
N PRO A 214 6.34 -30.73 -10.06
CA PRO A 214 5.07 -30.30 -10.68
C PRO A 214 3.92 -30.05 -9.69
N ILE A 215 3.93 -30.74 -8.55
CA ILE A 215 2.99 -30.55 -7.43
C ILE A 215 3.08 -29.14 -6.83
N PHE A 216 4.24 -28.47 -6.89
CA PHE A 216 4.43 -27.08 -6.46
C PHE A 216 4.15 -26.05 -7.57
N GLN A 217 4.00 -26.50 -8.81
CA GLN A 217 3.68 -25.67 -9.98
C GLN A 217 2.18 -25.61 -10.30
N LYS A 218 1.39 -26.58 -9.84
CA LYS A 218 -0.08 -26.55 -9.92
C LYS A 218 -0.68 -25.59 -8.89
N ASP A 219 -1.89 -25.10 -9.15
CA ASP A 219 -2.68 -24.08 -8.40
C ASP A 219 -2.95 -24.34 -6.90
N PHE A 220 -2.25 -25.27 -6.28
CA PHE A 220 -2.45 -25.73 -4.92
C PHE A 220 -2.00 -24.75 -3.81
N PHE A 221 -1.32 -23.65 -4.15
CA PHE A 221 -0.55 -22.83 -3.19
C PHE A 221 -1.20 -21.52 -2.71
N TRP A 222 -2.47 -21.25 -3.01
CA TRP A 222 -3.08 -19.93 -2.73
C TRP A 222 -4.47 -20.10 -2.15
N LYS A 223 -4.82 -19.28 -1.17
CA LYS A 223 -6.21 -19.21 -0.72
C LYS A 223 -6.95 -18.25 -1.66
N PRO A 224 -8.09 -18.65 -2.23
CA PRO A 224 -8.95 -17.70 -2.93
C PRO A 224 -9.36 -16.61 -1.94
N ILE A 225 -9.50 -15.39 -2.45
CA ILE A 225 -10.04 -14.28 -1.66
C ILE A 225 -11.50 -14.63 -1.35
N PRO A 226 -11.91 -14.73 -0.07
CA PRO A 226 -13.28 -15.05 0.28
C PRO A 226 -14.27 -14.01 -0.28
N PRO A 227 -15.48 -14.42 -0.68
CA PRO A 227 -16.47 -13.51 -1.26
C PRO A 227 -16.95 -12.42 -0.28
N HIS A 228 -16.77 -12.64 1.03
CA HIS A 228 -17.15 -11.70 2.09
C HIS A 228 -15.96 -10.86 2.61
N ALA A 229 -14.76 -10.97 2.02
CA ALA A 229 -13.59 -10.23 2.50
C ALA A 229 -13.65 -8.75 2.12
N ASP A 230 -13.77 -7.84 3.07
CA ASP A 230 -13.72 -6.39 2.87
C ASP A 230 -12.40 -5.89 2.25
N PHE A 231 -11.27 -6.57 2.52
CA PHE A 231 -9.97 -6.25 1.93
C PHE A 231 -9.12 -7.49 1.71
N ALA A 232 -8.11 -7.37 0.86
CA ALA A 232 -7.08 -8.38 0.63
C ALA A 232 -5.72 -7.72 0.46
N THR A 233 -4.70 -8.23 1.15
CA THR A 233 -3.32 -7.71 1.07
C THR A 233 -2.37 -8.77 0.54
N GLN A 234 -1.23 -8.32 0.02
CA GLN A 234 -0.24 -9.15 -0.66
C GLN A 234 -0.81 -9.97 -1.82
N VAL A 235 -1.80 -9.43 -2.52
CA VAL A 235 -2.50 -10.11 -3.60
C VAL A 235 -1.56 -10.37 -4.78
N VAL A 236 -1.57 -11.60 -5.30
CA VAL A 236 -0.74 -11.99 -6.45
C VAL A 236 -1.51 -11.88 -7.78
N PRO A 237 -0.83 -11.84 -8.95
CA PRO A 237 -1.47 -11.54 -10.24
C PRO A 237 -2.64 -12.46 -10.61
N ARG A 238 -2.57 -13.74 -10.24
CA ARG A 238 -3.63 -14.72 -10.54
C ARG A 238 -4.88 -14.63 -9.67
N GLN A 239 -4.84 -13.90 -8.55
CA GLN A 239 -6.02 -13.75 -7.69
C GLN A 239 -6.91 -12.69 -8.30
N SER A 240 -8.15 -13.04 -8.66
CA SER A 240 -9.13 -12.07 -9.14
C SER A 240 -9.50 -11.10 -8.01
N VAL A 241 -9.53 -9.82 -8.33
CA VAL A 241 -9.93 -8.74 -7.43
C VAL A 241 -11.08 -8.03 -8.11
N VAL A 242 -12.25 -8.11 -7.49
CA VAL A 242 -13.47 -7.46 -7.97
C VAL A 242 -14.04 -6.67 -6.80
N PHE A 243 -14.21 -5.37 -7.01
CA PHE A 243 -14.90 -4.51 -6.07
C PHE A 243 -16.37 -4.89 -6.03
N ARG A 244 -16.92 -5.06 -4.83
CA ARG A 244 -18.32 -5.41 -4.63
C ARG A 244 -19.08 -4.17 -4.18
N SER A 245 -19.76 -3.55 -5.14
CA SER A 245 -20.84 -2.61 -4.88
C SER A 245 -21.92 -3.32 -4.07
N ALA A 246 -22.48 -2.66 -3.06
CA ALA A 246 -23.73 -3.12 -2.47
C ALA A 246 -24.77 -3.28 -3.59
N PRO A 247 -25.63 -4.31 -3.54
CA PRO A 247 -26.73 -4.44 -4.49
C PRO A 247 -27.71 -3.26 -4.39
#